data_AF-A0A954U6W0-F1
#
_entry.id   AF-A0A954U6W0-F1
#
_cell.length_a   1.000
_cell.length_b   1.000
_cell.length_c   1.000
_cell.angle_alpha   90.00
_cell.angle_beta   90.00
_cell.angle_gamma   90.00
#
_symmetry.space_group_name_H-M   'P 1'
#
loop_
_entity.id
_entity.type
_entity.pdbx_description
1 polymer ?
#
loop_
_entity_poly.entity_id
_entity_poly.type
_entity_poly.pdbx_seq_one_letter_code
_entity_poly.pdbx_strand_id
1 'polypeptide(L)' 'LSPNVTITLNDNDIKRAKQIREYPWFSGKKPWRDEIDLMLKHGFKLEVEALISKDISYVTEQYVPDRLRDRDFLD' A
#
# COMPACT_ATOMS: atom_id res chain seq x y z
N LEU A 1 -1.47 8.22 13.28
CA LEU A 1 -2.56 7.53 12.56
C LEU A 1 -3.54 7.02 13.60
N SER A 2 -4.83 7.30 13.46
CA SER A 2 -5.80 6.86 14.45
C SER A 2 -5.89 5.32 14.43
N PRO A 3 -5.94 4.61 15.56
CA PRO A 3 -6.07 3.14 15.61
C PRO A 3 -7.28 2.60 14.84
N ASN A 4 -8.25 3.46 14.54
CA ASN A 4 -9.53 3.13 13.92
C ASN A 4 -9.47 2.85 12.40
N VAL A 5 -8.33 3.09 11.74
CA VAL A 5 -8.20 2.89 10.27
C VAL A 5 -7.20 1.79 9.90
N THR A 6 -6.59 1.15 10.89
CA THR A 6 -5.57 0.11 10.69
C THR A 6 -6.20 -1.26 10.83
N ILE A 7 -6.01 -2.11 9.82
CA ILE A 7 -6.52 -3.49 9.80
C ILE A 7 -5.33 -4.45 9.85
N THR A 8 -5.22 -5.24 10.92
CA THR A 8 -4.20 -6.28 11.04
C THR A 8 -4.34 -7.31 9.92
N LEU A 9 -3.21 -7.70 9.31
CA LEU A 9 -3.23 -8.74 8.28
C LEU A 9 -3.68 -10.07 8.88
N ASN A 10 -4.56 -10.77 8.17
CA ASN A 10 -4.91 -12.14 8.51
C ASN A 10 -4.03 -13.15 7.75
N ASP A 11 -4.16 -14.43 8.09
CA ASP A 11 -3.36 -15.50 7.47
C ASP A 11 -3.54 -15.58 5.94
N ASN A 12 -4.73 -15.26 5.43
CA ASN A 12 -4.99 -15.26 3.99
C ASN A 12 -4.28 -14.09 3.31
N ASP A 13 -4.27 -12.90 3.91
CA ASP A 13 -3.53 -11.74 3.42
C ASP A 13 -2.03 -12.05 3.32
N ILE A 14 -1.46 -12.64 4.38
CA ILE A 14 -0.04 -13.00 4.45
C ILE A 14 0.29 -14.05 3.38
N LYS A 15 -0.52 -15.10 3.25
CA LYS A 15 -0.34 -16.14 2.22
C LYS A 15 -0.39 -15.52 0.82
N ARG A 16 -1.35 -14.61 0.58
CA ARG A 16 -1.53 -13.96 -0.71
C ARG A 16 -0.37 -13.04 -1.06
N ALA A 17 0.09 -12.22 -0.12
CA ALA A 17 1.24 -11.33 -0.31
C ALA A 17 2.50 -12.12 -0.69
N LYS A 18 2.77 -13.23 0.01
CA LYS A 18 3.88 -14.14 -0.32
C LYS A 18 3.76 -14.75 -1.72
N GLN A 19 2.56 -15.13 -2.17
CA GLN A 19 2.35 -15.62 -3.54
C GLN A 19 2.60 -14.53 -4.59
N ILE A 20 2.04 -13.34 -4.38
CA ILE A 20 2.17 -12.21 -5.31
C ILE A 20 3.64 -11.85 -5.50
N ARG A 21 4.42 -11.82 -4.41
CA ARG A 21 5.85 -11.54 -4.44
C ARG A 21 6.65 -12.43 -5.40
N GLU A 22 6.22 -13.67 -5.56
CA GLU A 22 6.91 -14.68 -6.38
C GLU A 22 6.37 -14.76 -7.82
N TYR A 23 5.44 -13.88 -8.21
CA TYR A 23 4.94 -13.89 -9.58
C TYR A 23 6.02 -13.48 -10.60
N PRO A 24 6.07 -14.11 -11.79
CA PRO A 24 7.12 -13.87 -12.78
C PRO A 24 7.26 -12.40 -13.19
N TRP A 25 6.15 -11.66 -13.29
CA TRP A 25 6.15 -10.24 -13.65
C TRP A 25 6.65 -9.31 -12.53
N PHE A 26 6.83 -9.80 -11.31
CA PHE A 26 7.50 -9.09 -10.21
C PHE A 26 8.97 -9.52 -10.01
N SER A 27 9.43 -10.59 -10.67
CA SER A 27 10.78 -11.16 -10.49
C SER A 27 11.90 -10.12 -10.71
N GLY A 28 11.76 -9.27 -11.73
CA GLY A 28 12.70 -8.18 -12.03
C GLY A 28 12.35 -6.82 -11.39
N LYS A 29 11.18 -6.72 -10.73
CA LYS A 29 10.67 -5.46 -10.20
C LYS A 29 11.00 -5.32 -8.72
N LYS A 30 12.25 -4.99 -8.40
CA LYS A 30 12.73 -4.84 -7.02
C LYS A 30 11.83 -3.90 -6.16
N PRO A 31 11.44 -2.70 -6.63
CA PRO A 31 10.61 -1.79 -5.82
C PRO A 31 9.27 -2.42 -5.40
N TRP A 32 8.62 -3.15 -6.31
CA TRP A 32 7.37 -3.86 -6.01
C TRP A 32 7.55 -4.93 -4.93
N ARG A 33 8.66 -5.68 -4.98
CA ARG A 33 8.96 -6.71 -3.97
C ARG A 33 9.27 -6.07 -2.61
N ASP A 34 9.96 -4.93 -2.60
CA ASP A 34 10.26 -4.19 -1.39
C ASP A 34 8.98 -3.69 -0.69
N GLU A 35 8.00 -3.17 -1.44
CA GLU A 35 6.70 -2.75 -0.88
C GLU A 35 5.88 -3.92 -0.31
N ILE A 36 5.90 -5.08 -0.96
CA ILE A 36 5.24 -6.29 -0.44
C ILE A 36 5.93 -6.77 0.85
N ASP A 37 7.26 -6.76 0.88
CA ASP A 37 8.03 -7.12 2.08
C ASP A 37 7.80 -6.12 3.22
N LEU A 38 7.61 -4.83 2.89
CA LEU A 38 7.26 -3.79 3.85
C LEU A 38 5.86 -4.00 4.45
N MET A 39 4.87 -4.32 3.62
CA MET A 39 3.52 -4.70 4.09
C MET A 39 3.58 -5.89 5.04
N LEU A 40 4.32 -6.95 4.67
CA LEU A 40 4.50 -8.14 5.50
C LEU A 40 5.22 -7.85 6.82
N LYS A 41 6.23 -6.96 6.80
CA LYS A 41 6.97 -6.51 8.00
C LYS A 41 6.09 -5.70 8.94
N HIS A 42 5.25 -4.83 8.42
CA HIS A 42 4.36 -3.99 9.24
C HIS A 42 3.16 -4.74 9.79
N GLY A 43 2.66 -5.75 9.08
CA GLY A 43 1.60 -6.62 9.58
C GLY A 43 0.22 -5.96 9.61
N PHE A 44 0.02 -4.85 8.89
CA PHE A 44 -1.29 -4.22 8.72
C PHE A 44 -1.50 -3.69 7.30
N LYS A 45 -2.77 -3.44 6.96
CA LYS A 45 -3.22 -2.74 5.76
C LYS A 45 -4.18 -1.61 6.13
N LEU A 46 -4.39 -0.71 5.18
CA LEU A 46 -5.40 0.34 5.26
C LEU A 46 -6.22 0.34 3.98
N GLU A 47 -7.51 0.63 4.09
CA GLU A 47 -8.37 0.89 2.94
C GLU A 47 -8.15 2.31 2.42
N VAL A 48 -8.48 2.58 1.16
CA VAL A 48 -8.32 3.92 0.54
C VAL A 48 -9.11 4.99 1.31
N GLU A 49 -10.27 4.62 1.88
CA GLU A 49 -11.10 5.48 2.73
C GLU A 49 -10.37 5.96 3.98
N ALA A 50 -9.29 5.29 4.42
CA ALA A 50 -8.44 5.79 5.50
C ALA A 50 -7.82 7.15 5.18
N LEU A 51 -7.66 7.51 3.90
CA LEU A 51 -7.19 8.83 3.50
C LEU A 51 -8.22 9.94 3.79
N ILE A 52 -9.52 9.61 3.79
CA ILE A 52 -10.61 10.53 4.16
C ILE A 52 -10.50 10.94 5.63
N SER A 53 -9.85 10.13 6.48
CA SER A 53 -9.57 10.51 7.87
C SER A 53 -8.66 11.73 8.02
N LYS A 54 -7.99 12.18 6.94
CA LYS A 54 -7.20 13.40 6.92
C LYS A 54 -8.03 14.64 6.56
N ASP A 55 -8.80 14.55 5.47
CA ASP A 55 -9.82 15.50 5.03
C ASP A 55 -10.66 14.83 3.92
N ILE A 56 -11.93 15.23 3.73
CA ILE A 56 -12.78 14.68 2.68
C ILE A 56 -12.25 14.96 1.27
N SER A 57 -11.58 16.10 1.06
CA SER A 57 -10.97 16.46 -0.23
C SER A 57 -9.51 16.03 -0.38
N TYR A 58 -8.90 15.44 0.66
CA TYR A 58 -7.45 15.16 0.70
C TYR A 58 -6.95 14.33 -0.49
N VAL A 59 -7.71 13.32 -0.90
CA VAL A 59 -7.32 12.44 -2.01
C VAL A 59 -7.23 13.21 -3.33
N THR A 60 -8.22 14.06 -3.60
CA THR A 60 -8.36 14.78 -4.87
C THR A 60 -7.49 16.04 -4.93
N GLU A 61 -7.32 16.73 -3.81
CA GLU A 61 -6.65 18.03 -3.77
C GLU A 61 -5.17 17.94 -3.40
N GLN A 62 -4.75 16.87 -2.71
CA GLN A 62 -3.38 16.73 -2.24
C GLN A 62 -2.71 15.43 -2.68
N TYR A 63 -3.24 14.28 -2.26
CA TYR A 63 -2.55 12.99 -2.44
C TYR A 63 -2.26 12.66 -3.90
N VAL A 64 -3.29 12.67 -4.77
CA VAL A 64 -3.11 12.32 -6.18
C VAL A 64 -2.28 13.37 -6.94
N PRO A 65 -2.56 14.69 -6.82
CA PRO A 65 -1.73 15.72 -7.44
C PRO A 65 -0.25 15.63 -7.05
N ASP A 66 0.05 15.43 -5.76
CA ASP A 66 1.42 15.32 -5.27
C ASP A 66 2.15 14.11 -5.86
N ARG A 67 1.52 12.93 -5.82
CA ARG A 67 2.10 11.67 -6.37
C ARG A 67 2.42 11.78 -7.85
N LEU A 68 1.56 12.44 -8.63
CA LEU A 68 1.76 12.64 -10.06
C LEU A 68 2.87 13.65 -10.35
N ARG A 69 2.89 14.78 -9.63
CA ARG A 69 3.94 15.80 -9.76
C ARG A 69 5.32 15.23 -9.43
N ASP A 70 5.39 14.47 -8.35
CA ASP A 70 6.65 13.95 -7.81
C ASP A 70 7.08 12.63 -8.49
N ARG A 71 6.22 12.08 -9.37
CA ARG A 71 6.38 10.77 -10.03
C ARG A 71 6.66 9.64 -9.03
N ASP A 72 6.02 9.72 -7.87
CA ASP A 72 6.21 8.80 -6.76
C ASP A 72 5.19 7.65 -6.86
N PHE A 73 5.42 6.79 -7.86
CA PHE A 73 4.67 5.58 -8.14
C PHE A 73 5.55 4.52 -8.80
N LEU A 74 5.12 3.27 -8.74
CA LEU A 74 5.81 2.14 -9.37
C LEU A 74 5.31 1.94 -10.81
N ASP A 75 6.15 1.35 -11.66
CA ASP A 75 5.89 1.04 -13.07
C ASP A 75 5.09 -0.25 -13.29
#